data_AF-A0A0S8GZ14-F1
#
_entry.id   AF-A0A0S8GZ14-F1
#
_cell.length_a   1.000
_cell.length_b   1.000
_cell.length_c   1.000
_cell.angle_alpha   90.00
_cell.angle_beta   90.00
_cell.angle_gamma   90.00
#
_symmetry.space_group_name_H-M   'P 1'
#
loop_
_entity.id
_entity.type
_entity.pdbx_description
1 polymer ?
#
loop_
_entity_poly.entity_id
_entity_poly.type
_entity_poly.pdbx_seq_one_letter_code
_entity_poly.pdbx_strand_id
1 'polypeptide(L)'
;MPELKRYLPLQTFALPFIALAAVTAFLYFASPIVIPVIIAASLAYILSPAVSLLKKLKTPHILAVILILLISFFILGVIGYFLVAQANNLIQDLPIYWNSVVEFSTQLLNEYKTYLPQTGDFDLRDFQLQDFSGVTKYLFRSISSTISVIFSLFLILFLTFFILNDQEMLKEKLIRAFGKSEKETARNILSEINKQISGFL
;
A
#
# COMPACT_ATOMS: atom_id res chain seq x y z
N MET A 1 -4.08 -45.60 41.95
CA MET A 1 -5.03 -44.80 41.14
C MET A 1 -4.24 -44.02 40.09
N PRO A 2 -4.13 -44.50 38.82
CA PRO A 2 -3.29 -43.88 37.80
C PRO A 2 -4.12 -43.51 36.54
N GLU A 3 -4.83 -42.37 36.56
CA GLU A 3 -5.70 -41.99 35.41
C GLU A 3 -5.44 -40.57 34.88
N LEU A 4 -4.58 -39.74 35.51
CA LEU A 4 -4.51 -38.31 35.15
C LEU A 4 -3.51 -37.89 34.05
N LYS A 5 -2.74 -38.80 33.45
CA LYS A 5 -1.66 -38.43 32.50
C LYS A 5 -2.05 -38.34 31.01
N ARG A 6 -3.35 -38.45 30.67
CA ARG A 6 -3.79 -38.59 29.26
C ARG A 6 -4.18 -37.28 28.54
N TYR A 7 -4.17 -36.14 29.22
CA TYR A 7 -4.51 -34.83 28.62
C TYR A 7 -3.31 -34.06 28.02
N LEU A 8 -2.08 -34.58 28.18
CA LEU A 8 -0.84 -33.92 27.75
C LEU A 8 -0.59 -33.84 26.21
N PRO A 9 -1.11 -34.71 25.32
CA PRO A 9 -0.80 -34.55 23.89
C PRO A 9 -1.63 -33.45 23.22
N LEU A 10 -2.89 -33.22 23.65
CA LEU A 10 -3.74 -32.24 22.97
C LEU A 10 -3.26 -30.80 23.16
N GLN A 11 -2.75 -30.44 24.35
CA GLN A 11 -2.28 -29.06 24.60
C GLN A 11 -1.01 -28.74 23.82
N THR A 12 -0.08 -29.69 23.69
CA THR A 12 1.18 -29.52 22.95
C THR A 12 0.95 -29.35 21.44
N PHE A 13 -0.10 -29.95 20.88
CA PHE A 13 -0.47 -29.75 19.47
C PHE A 13 -1.45 -28.59 19.25
N ALA A 14 -2.34 -28.31 20.20
CA ALA A 14 -3.32 -27.22 20.08
C ALA A 14 -2.66 -25.84 20.18
N LEU A 15 -1.72 -25.64 21.10
CA LEU A 15 -1.00 -24.36 21.27
C LEU A 15 -0.32 -23.85 19.98
N PRO A 16 0.55 -24.63 19.30
CA PRO A 16 1.19 -24.18 18.07
C PRO A 16 0.20 -23.99 16.93
N PHE A 17 -0.88 -24.78 16.89
CA PHE A 17 -1.91 -24.64 15.86
C PHE A 17 -2.72 -23.34 16.03
N ILE A 18 -3.09 -23.02 17.28
CA ILE A 18 -3.76 -21.75 17.63
C ILE A 18 -2.80 -20.58 17.39
N ALA A 19 -1.53 -20.71 17.76
CA ALA A 19 -0.53 -19.67 17.51
C ALA A 19 -0.35 -19.43 16.01
N LEU A 20 -0.26 -20.49 15.19
CA LEU A 20 -0.17 -20.38 13.75
C LEU A 20 -1.41 -19.69 13.17
N ALA A 21 -2.61 -20.14 13.55
CA ALA A 21 -3.87 -19.54 13.11
C ALA A 21 -3.97 -18.06 13.51
N ALA A 22 -3.55 -17.70 14.72
CA ALA A 22 -3.54 -16.33 15.20
C ALA A 22 -2.54 -15.46 14.41
N VAL A 23 -1.34 -15.97 14.13
CA VAL A 23 -0.33 -15.28 13.32
C VAL A 23 -0.82 -15.10 11.88
N THR A 24 -1.41 -16.12 11.27
CA THR A 24 -1.97 -16.02 9.92
C THR A 24 -3.13 -15.03 9.87
N ALA A 25 -4.05 -15.07 10.84
CA ALA A 25 -5.15 -14.10 10.93
C ALA A 25 -4.61 -12.67 11.11
N PHE A 26 -3.65 -12.48 12.00
CA PHE A 26 -2.99 -11.19 12.21
C PHE A 26 -2.34 -10.68 10.92
N LEU A 27 -1.57 -11.53 10.22
CA LEU A 27 -0.94 -11.18 8.94
C LEU A 27 -1.96 -10.85 7.86
N TYR A 28 -3.08 -11.57 7.81
CA TYR A 28 -4.15 -11.29 6.86
C TYR A 28 -4.71 -9.89 7.06
N PHE A 29 -5.05 -9.53 8.31
CA PHE A 29 -5.55 -8.19 8.65
C PHE A 29 -4.47 -7.10 8.53
N ALA A 30 -3.21 -7.43 8.81
CA ALA A 30 -2.09 -6.49 8.73
C ALA A 30 -1.54 -6.35 7.30
N SER A 31 -1.90 -7.24 6.37
CA SER A 31 -1.37 -7.26 4.99
C SER A 31 -1.43 -5.91 4.26
N PRO A 32 -2.48 -5.07 4.40
CA PRO A 32 -2.53 -3.77 3.72
C PRO A 32 -1.45 -2.79 4.19
N ILE A 33 -0.91 -2.99 5.39
CA ILE A 33 0.14 -2.16 6.00
C ILE A 33 1.51 -2.82 5.82
N VAL A 34 1.58 -4.14 5.99
CA VAL A 34 2.84 -4.91 5.92
C VAL A 34 3.47 -4.83 4.53
N ILE A 35 2.67 -4.91 3.46
CA ILE A 35 3.18 -4.87 2.08
C ILE A 35 3.92 -3.55 1.79
N PRO A 36 3.32 -2.35 2.00
CA PRO A 36 4.02 -1.08 1.84
C PRO A 36 5.28 -0.95 2.71
N VAL A 37 5.25 -1.46 3.94
CA VAL A 37 6.41 -1.44 4.85
C VAL A 37 7.57 -2.25 4.29
N ILE A 38 7.31 -3.46 3.78
CA ILE A 38 8.35 -4.30 3.17
C ILE A 38 8.97 -3.59 1.95
N ILE A 39 8.13 -3.04 1.06
CA ILE A 39 8.61 -2.31 -0.13
C ILE A 39 9.46 -1.12 0.29
N ALA A 40 8.99 -0.34 1.27
CA ALA A 40 9.70 0.80 1.79
C ALA A 40 11.04 0.42 2.45
N ALA A 41 11.08 -0.70 3.17
CA ALA A 41 12.31 -1.22 3.77
C ALA A 41 13.32 -1.64 2.70
N SER A 42 12.88 -2.36 1.66
CA SER A 42 13.72 -2.72 0.51
C SER A 42 14.27 -1.48 -0.19
N LEU A 43 13.41 -0.49 -0.43
CA LEU A 43 13.80 0.77 -1.06
C LEU A 43 14.79 1.55 -0.20
N ALA A 44 14.54 1.63 1.12
CA ALA A 44 15.44 2.30 2.07
C ALA A 44 16.82 1.64 2.11
N TYR A 45 16.88 0.31 2.01
CA TYR A 45 18.15 -0.42 1.94
C TYR A 45 18.95 -0.06 0.68
N ILE A 46 18.27 0.01 -0.48
CA ILE A 46 18.87 0.41 -1.76
C ILE A 46 19.33 1.89 -1.71
N LEU A 47 18.57 2.77 -1.06
CA LEU A 47 18.85 4.21 -0.96
C LEU A 47 19.88 4.54 0.14
N SER A 48 20.14 3.64 1.08
CA SER A 48 21.09 3.82 2.18
C SER A 48 22.48 4.33 1.75
N PRO A 49 23.16 3.75 0.73
CA PRO A 49 24.45 4.26 0.27
C PRO A 49 24.36 5.69 -0.27
N ALA A 50 23.33 6.03 -1.05
CA ALA A 50 23.14 7.38 -1.60
C ALA A 50 22.97 8.43 -0.48
N VAL A 51 22.23 8.09 0.57
CA VAL A 51 21.94 9.00 1.70
C VAL A 51 23.18 9.21 2.57
N SER A 52 24.02 8.18 2.73
CA SER A 52 25.29 8.30 3.45
C SER A 52 26.24 9.32 2.80
N LEU A 53 26.16 9.51 1.48
CA LEU A 53 26.93 10.53 0.75
C LEU A 53 26.41 11.95 1.04
N LEU A 54 25.09 12.12 1.17
CA LEU A 54 24.46 13.41 1.50
C LEU A 54 24.59 13.81 2.98
N LYS A 55 24.67 12.85 3.92
CA LYS A 55 24.80 13.11 5.37
C LYS A 55 26.05 13.93 5.73
N LYS A 56 27.01 14.07 4.81
CA LYS A 56 28.17 14.99 4.92
C LYS A 56 27.76 16.47 5.07
N LEU A 57 26.52 16.87 4.78
CA LEU A 57 26.04 18.25 4.85
C LEU A 57 25.49 18.75 6.22
N LYS A 58 25.61 17.99 7.32
CA LYS A 58 25.32 18.45 8.71
C LYS A 58 23.92 19.07 8.97
N THR A 59 22.84 18.48 8.46
CA THR A 59 21.46 18.95 8.77
C THR A 59 20.84 18.16 9.95
N PRO A 60 20.16 18.80 10.92
CA PRO A 60 19.46 18.12 12.01
C PRO A 60 18.29 17.27 11.50
N HIS A 61 18.34 15.99 11.86
CA HIS A 61 17.54 14.92 11.28
C HIS A 61 16.02 15.13 11.40
N ILE A 62 15.55 15.57 12.57
CA ILE A 62 14.11 15.76 12.88
C ILE A 62 13.50 16.91 12.07
N LEU A 63 14.25 17.98 11.80
CA LEU A 63 13.76 19.09 10.99
C LEU A 63 13.64 18.70 9.52
N ALA A 64 14.56 17.87 9.01
CA ALA A 64 14.45 17.33 7.67
C ALA A 64 13.21 16.43 7.51
N VAL A 65 12.88 15.63 8.54
CA VAL A 65 11.68 14.76 8.57
C VAL A 65 10.39 15.55 8.46
N ILE A 66 10.21 16.52 9.36
CA ILE A 66 8.99 17.31 9.42
C ILE A 66 8.81 18.09 8.11
N LEU A 67 9.90 18.65 7.58
CA LEU A 67 9.88 19.41 6.34
C LEU A 67 9.51 18.54 5.13
N ILE A 68 10.10 17.35 4.99
CA ILE A 68 9.80 16.43 3.88
C ILE A 68 8.35 15.93 3.95
N LEU A 69 7.84 15.66 5.15
CA LEU A 69 6.46 15.24 5.38
C LEU A 69 5.49 16.36 4.97
N LEU A 70 5.74 17.60 5.42
CA LEU A 70 4.95 18.78 5.05
C LEU A 70 4.97 19.05 3.55
N ILE A 71 6.15 19.01 2.92
CA ILE A 71 6.31 19.22 1.48
C ILE A 71 5.59 18.13 0.69
N SER A 72 5.74 16.86 1.09
CA SER A 72 5.05 15.76 0.40
C SER A 72 3.53 15.89 0.54
N PHE A 73 3.03 16.20 1.74
CA PHE A 73 1.59 16.39 1.96
C PHE A 73 1.04 17.54 1.11
N PHE A 74 1.80 18.64 1.02
CA PHE A 74 1.45 19.79 0.20
C PHE A 74 1.42 19.45 -1.30
N ILE A 75 2.46 18.79 -1.82
CA ILE A 75 2.54 18.39 -3.23
C ILE A 75 1.37 17.47 -3.60
N LEU A 76 1.06 16.49 -2.76
CA LEU A 76 -0.03 15.55 -3.02
C LEU A 76 -1.40 16.22 -2.94
N GLY A 77 -1.59 17.14 -1.99
CA GLY A 77 -2.79 17.96 -1.90
C GLY A 77 -3.01 18.80 -3.17
N VAL A 78 -1.95 19.43 -3.68
CA VAL A 78 -2.00 20.23 -4.91
C VAL A 78 -2.30 19.33 -6.13
N ILE A 79 -1.59 18.22 -6.29
CA ILE A 79 -1.82 17.28 -7.40
C ILE A 79 -3.25 16.73 -7.34
N GLY A 80 -3.72 16.31 -6.16
CA GLY A 80 -5.07 15.81 -5.97
C GLY A 80 -6.13 16.85 -6.32
N TYR A 81 -5.94 18.10 -5.87
CA TYR A 81 -6.83 19.21 -6.21
C TYR A 81 -6.90 19.47 -7.72
N PHE A 82 -5.74 19.54 -8.39
CA PHE A 82 -5.69 19.74 -9.85
C PHE A 82 -6.32 18.58 -10.62
N LEU A 83 -6.09 17.33 -10.18
CA LEU A 83 -6.72 16.16 -10.82
C LEU A 83 -8.25 16.20 -10.70
N VAL A 84 -8.78 16.55 -9.53
CA VAL A 84 -10.23 16.69 -9.31
C VAL A 84 -10.81 17.85 -10.14
N ALA A 85 -10.13 18.99 -10.16
CA ALA A 85 -10.57 20.14 -10.95
C ALA A 85 -10.60 19.81 -12.45
N GLN A 86 -9.56 19.17 -12.98
CA GLN A 86 -9.51 18.77 -14.39
C GLN A 86 -10.52 17.68 -14.73
N ALA A 87 -10.71 16.72 -13.83
CA ALA A 87 -11.75 15.71 -13.95
C ALA A 87 -13.16 16.32 -14.02
N ASN A 88 -13.46 17.29 -13.16
CA ASN A 88 -14.76 17.97 -13.15
C ASN A 88 -15.00 18.73 -14.46
N ASN A 89 -14.00 19.44 -14.98
CA ASN A 89 -14.12 20.13 -16.26
C ASN A 89 -14.36 19.15 -17.40
N LEU A 90 -13.63 18.03 -17.44
CA LEU A 90 -13.80 17.00 -18.48
C LEU A 90 -15.20 16.37 -18.44
N ILE A 91 -15.77 16.20 -17.25
CA ILE A 91 -17.14 15.68 -17.05
C ILE A 91 -18.19 16.71 -17.50
N GLN A 92 -17.93 18.00 -17.28
CA GLN A 92 -18.82 19.09 -17.73
C GLN A 92 -18.79 19.28 -19.24
N ASP A 93 -17.64 19.04 -19.89
CA ASP A 93 -17.46 19.23 -21.33
C ASP A 93 -17.80 17.96 -22.13
N LEU A 94 -17.79 16.78 -21.50
CA LEU A 94 -18.15 15.48 -22.12
C LEU A 94 -19.47 15.52 -22.92
N PRO A 95 -20.57 16.10 -22.40
CA PRO A 95 -21.84 16.19 -23.13
C PRO A 95 -21.72 17.02 -24.40
N ILE A 96 -20.89 18.08 -24.38
CA ILE A 96 -20.68 18.98 -25.52
C ILE A 96 -20.01 18.21 -26.66
N TYR A 97 -18.92 17.50 -26.36
CA TYR A 97 -18.23 16.67 -27.36
C TYR A 97 -19.15 15.57 -27.92
N TRP A 98 -19.95 14.96 -27.07
CA TRP A 98 -20.89 13.94 -27.49
C TRP A 98 -21.99 14.49 -28.40
N ASN A 99 -22.52 15.68 -28.09
CA ASN A 99 -23.48 16.38 -28.94
C ASN A 99 -22.91 16.66 -30.33
N SER A 100 -21.65 17.10 -30.43
CA SER A 100 -20.99 17.31 -31.72
C SER A 100 -20.83 16.02 -32.54
N VAL A 101 -20.54 14.89 -31.90
CA VAL A 101 -20.43 13.59 -32.58
C VAL A 101 -21.80 13.11 -33.09
N VAL A 102 -22.86 13.25 -32.29
CA VAL A 102 -24.22 12.89 -32.72
C VAL A 102 -24.71 13.81 -33.83
N GLU A 103 -24.41 15.11 -33.74
CA GLU A 103 -24.77 16.06 -34.79
C GLU A 103 -24.05 15.74 -36.11
N PHE A 104 -22.74 15.47 -36.07
CA PHE A 104 -21.98 15.07 -37.25
C PHE A 104 -22.49 13.75 -37.84
N SER A 105 -22.76 12.74 -37.01
CA SER A 105 -23.25 11.45 -37.48
C SER A 105 -24.69 11.51 -38.01
N THR A 106 -25.56 12.32 -37.42
CA THR A 106 -26.93 12.57 -37.94
C THR A 106 -26.89 13.35 -39.26
N GLN A 107 -25.97 14.30 -39.41
CA GLN A 107 -25.73 14.97 -40.70
C GLN A 107 -25.30 13.97 -41.78
N LEU A 108 -24.32 13.12 -41.49
CA LEU A 108 -23.87 12.07 -42.41
C LEU A 108 -24.98 11.07 -42.75
N LEU A 109 -25.78 10.64 -41.77
CA LEU A 109 -26.91 9.73 -41.97
C LEU A 109 -28.00 10.35 -42.84
N ASN A 110 -28.31 11.63 -42.64
CA ASN A 110 -29.32 12.34 -43.44
C ASN A 110 -28.84 12.54 -44.90
N GLU A 111 -27.55 12.80 -45.10
CA GLU A 111 -26.94 12.85 -46.43
C GLU A 111 -27.01 11.48 -47.12
N TYR A 112 -26.78 10.39 -46.38
CA TYR A 112 -26.89 9.02 -46.91
C TYR A 112 -28.34 8.56 -47.17
N LYS A 113 -29.30 8.95 -46.32
CA LYS A 113 -30.75 8.67 -46.49
C LYS A 113 -31.31 9.27 -47.79
N THR A 114 -30.72 10.37 -48.26
CA THR A 114 -31.06 10.98 -49.56
C THR A 114 -30.85 10.01 -50.72
N TYR A 115 -29.95 9.03 -50.58
CA TYR A 115 -29.65 8.01 -51.61
C TYR A 115 -30.24 6.63 -51.31
N LEU A 116 -30.61 6.34 -50.05
CA LEU A 116 -31.15 5.04 -49.61
C LEU A 116 -32.39 5.26 -48.71
N PRO A 117 -33.59 5.45 -49.29
CA PRO A 117 -34.79 5.84 -48.54
C PRO A 117 -35.43 4.71 -47.69
N GLN A 118 -34.88 3.49 -47.70
CA GLN A 118 -35.48 2.30 -47.09
C GLN A 118 -34.83 1.90 -45.75
N THR A 119 -33.82 2.62 -45.26
CA THR A 119 -33.20 2.36 -43.95
C THR A 119 -34.00 3.07 -42.85
N GLY A 120 -34.43 2.30 -41.85
CA GLY A 120 -35.27 2.79 -40.74
C GLY A 120 -34.66 3.99 -40.00
N ASP A 121 -35.52 4.73 -39.29
CA ASP A 121 -35.15 5.92 -38.51
C ASP A 121 -34.26 5.52 -37.33
N PHE A 122 -32.96 5.43 -37.59
CA PHE A 122 -31.94 5.33 -36.55
C PHE A 122 -31.63 6.74 -36.07
N ASP A 123 -32.27 7.19 -35.00
CA ASP A 123 -31.95 8.44 -34.34
C ASP A 123 -30.95 8.19 -33.20
N LEU A 124 -29.72 8.64 -33.40
CA LEU A 124 -28.63 8.51 -32.42
C LEU A 124 -28.87 9.40 -31.18
N ARG A 125 -29.85 10.30 -31.23
CA ARG A 125 -30.29 11.12 -30.09
C ARG A 125 -30.97 10.31 -28.99
N ASP A 126 -31.57 9.16 -29.30
CA ASP A 126 -32.18 8.30 -28.28
C ASP A 126 -31.12 7.66 -27.34
N PHE A 127 -29.87 7.57 -27.80
CA PHE A 127 -28.73 7.13 -26.99
C PHE A 127 -28.13 8.23 -26.09
N GLN A 128 -28.60 9.48 -26.18
CA GLN A 128 -27.77 10.65 -25.87
C GLN A 128 -27.86 11.23 -24.44
N LEU A 129 -28.90 10.98 -23.62
CA LEU A 129 -29.07 11.80 -22.40
C LEU A 129 -29.26 11.07 -21.06
N GLN A 130 -29.70 9.81 -21.04
CA GLN A 130 -29.98 9.13 -19.75
C GLN A 130 -28.79 8.30 -19.23
N ASP A 131 -27.95 7.76 -20.12
CA ASP A 131 -26.81 6.89 -19.79
C ASP A 131 -25.50 7.63 -19.45
N PHE A 132 -25.39 8.92 -19.75
CA PHE A 132 -24.21 9.72 -19.40
C PHE A 132 -24.01 9.85 -17.89
N SER A 133 -25.08 9.79 -17.10
CA SER A 133 -25.03 9.74 -15.63
C SER A 133 -24.28 8.50 -15.11
N GLY A 134 -24.35 7.38 -15.83
CA GLY A 134 -23.62 6.15 -15.52
C GLY A 134 -22.13 6.32 -15.77
N VAL A 135 -21.75 6.77 -16.97
CA VAL A 135 -20.35 7.01 -17.36
C VAL A 135 -19.69 8.02 -16.43
N THR A 136 -20.36 9.13 -16.12
CA THR A 136 -19.85 10.14 -15.18
C THR A 136 -19.68 9.58 -13.76
N LYS A 137 -20.58 8.71 -13.28
CA LYS A 137 -20.42 8.01 -11.99
C LYS A 137 -19.20 7.06 -11.97
N TYR A 138 -18.93 6.34 -13.05
CA TYR A 138 -17.74 5.48 -13.17
C TYR A 138 -16.44 6.28 -13.31
N LEU A 139 -16.48 7.41 -14.03
CA LEU A 139 -15.36 8.35 -14.10
C LEU A 139 -15.08 8.95 -12.73
N PHE A 140 -16.10 9.47 -12.02
CA PHE A 140 -15.96 9.97 -10.65
C PHE A 140 -15.40 8.91 -9.69
N ARG A 141 -15.85 7.65 -9.80
CA ARG A 141 -15.34 6.54 -8.98
C ARG A 141 -13.88 6.17 -9.31
N SER A 142 -13.47 6.34 -10.56
CA SER A 142 -12.07 6.12 -11.01
C SER A 142 -11.15 7.27 -10.59
N ILE A 143 -11.65 8.51 -10.62
CA ILE A 143 -10.95 9.70 -10.09
C ILE A 143 -10.71 9.58 -8.57
N SER A 144 -11.69 9.04 -7.85
CA SER A 144 -11.53 8.64 -6.44
C SER A 144 -10.47 7.52 -6.27
N SER A 145 -10.27 6.65 -7.27
CA SER A 145 -9.29 5.55 -7.19
C SER A 145 -7.84 6.02 -7.38
N THR A 146 -7.59 7.09 -8.14
CA THR A 146 -6.22 7.65 -8.31
C THR A 146 -5.66 8.19 -7.00
N ILE A 147 -6.53 8.69 -6.11
CA ILE A 147 -6.15 9.11 -4.76
C ILE A 147 -5.48 7.97 -3.99
N SER A 148 -5.92 6.73 -4.21
CA SER A 148 -5.38 5.55 -3.55
C SER A 148 -3.96 5.21 -4.02
N VAL A 149 -3.68 5.38 -5.31
CA VAL A 149 -2.34 5.15 -5.88
C VAL A 149 -1.36 6.21 -5.38
N ILE A 150 -1.78 7.47 -5.44
CA ILE A 150 -1.01 8.62 -4.93
C ILE A 150 -0.72 8.45 -3.44
N PHE A 151 -1.73 8.08 -2.65
CA PHE A 151 -1.60 7.83 -1.22
C PHE A 151 -0.70 6.63 -0.93
N SER A 152 -0.78 5.56 -1.73
CA SER A 152 0.11 4.39 -1.58
C SER A 152 1.56 4.73 -1.89
N LEU A 153 1.81 5.49 -2.96
CA LEU A 153 3.14 5.99 -3.31
C LEU A 153 3.71 6.89 -2.22
N PHE A 154 2.88 7.81 -1.71
CA PHE A 154 3.23 8.65 -0.58
C PHE A 154 3.60 7.85 0.65
N LEU A 155 2.79 6.85 1.01
CA LEU A 155 3.00 6.02 2.18
C LEU A 155 4.31 5.22 2.06
N ILE A 156 4.60 4.63 0.88
CA ILE A 156 5.86 3.93 0.63
C ILE A 156 7.05 4.89 0.73
N LEU A 157 6.97 6.08 0.13
CA LEU A 157 8.04 7.08 0.20
C LEU A 157 8.25 7.60 1.62
N PHE A 158 7.16 7.87 2.33
CA PHE A 158 7.16 8.28 3.73
C PHE A 158 7.79 7.21 4.62
N LEU A 159 7.40 5.94 4.47
CA LEU A 159 7.99 4.83 5.21
C LEU A 159 9.45 4.61 4.84
N THR A 160 9.82 4.75 3.56
CA THR A 160 11.21 4.62 3.10
C THR A 160 12.07 5.65 3.81
N PHE A 161 11.58 6.89 3.83
CA PHE A 161 12.21 7.99 4.53
C PHE A 161 12.28 7.75 6.04
N PHE A 162 11.16 7.34 6.67
CA PHE A 162 11.11 7.04 8.11
C PHE A 162 12.09 5.94 8.49
N ILE A 163 12.10 4.82 7.74
CA ILE A 163 12.99 3.70 7.97
C ILE A 163 14.44 4.15 7.83
N LEU A 164 14.78 4.86 6.74
CA LEU A 164 16.11 5.40 6.48
C LEU A 164 16.59 6.37 7.57
N ASN A 165 15.67 7.15 8.13
CA ASN A 165 15.92 8.10 9.21
C ASN A 165 16.11 7.38 10.56
N ASP A 166 15.28 6.39 10.86
CA ASP A 166 15.27 5.73 12.16
C ASP A 166 16.19 4.50 12.25
N GLN A 167 17.02 4.22 11.24
CA GLN A 167 17.86 3.00 11.19
C GLN A 167 18.81 2.85 12.38
N GLU A 168 19.30 3.94 12.97
CA GLU A 168 20.18 3.89 14.14
C GLU A 168 19.39 3.53 15.42
N MET A 169 18.19 4.08 15.60
CA MET A 169 17.36 3.82 16.79
C MET A 169 16.63 2.47 16.72
N LEU A 170 16.25 2.02 15.52
CA LEU A 170 15.66 0.70 15.29
C LEU A 170 16.65 -0.43 15.61
N LYS A 171 17.92 -0.28 15.23
CA LYS A 171 18.97 -1.26 15.58
C LYS A 171 19.14 -1.37 17.09
N GLU A 172 19.19 -0.25 17.81
CA GLU A 172 19.26 -0.28 19.28
C GLU A 172 18.01 -0.89 19.92
N LYS A 173 16.80 -0.55 19.43
CA LYS A 173 15.55 -1.11 19.94
C LYS A 173 15.41 -2.60 19.67
N LEU A 174 15.84 -3.10 18.51
CA LEU A 174 15.89 -4.52 18.18
C LEU A 174 16.91 -5.26 19.05
N ILE A 175 18.10 -4.69 19.26
CA ILE A 175 19.13 -5.25 20.15
C ILE A 175 18.66 -5.28 21.61
N ARG A 176 17.79 -4.35 22.04
CA ARG A 176 17.18 -4.38 23.38
C ARG A 176 15.99 -5.35 23.46
N ALA A 177 15.14 -5.42 22.44
CA ALA A 177 13.95 -6.28 22.40
C ALA A 177 14.29 -7.77 22.26
N PHE A 178 15.28 -8.11 21.44
CA PHE A 178 15.85 -9.46 21.34
C PHE A 178 17.06 -9.66 22.26
N GLY A 179 17.23 -8.78 23.25
CA GLY A 179 18.48 -8.62 23.97
C GLY A 179 19.06 -9.92 24.50
N LYS A 180 20.31 -10.23 24.10
CA LYS A 180 21.33 -11.13 24.68
C LYS A 180 20.91 -12.46 25.37
N SER A 181 19.64 -12.81 25.33
CA SER A 181 19.00 -13.99 25.88
C SER A 181 18.85 -14.93 24.69
N GLU A 182 19.87 -15.71 24.35
CA GLU A 182 20.10 -17.03 24.94
C GLU A 182 21.59 -17.35 25.17
N LYS A 183 22.49 -16.35 25.08
CA LYS A 183 23.93 -16.62 25.24
C LYS A 183 24.29 -17.10 26.65
N GLU A 184 23.56 -16.64 27.65
CA GLU A 184 23.81 -16.97 29.06
C GLU A 184 23.19 -18.33 29.44
N THR A 185 21.97 -18.61 28.98
CA THR A 185 21.30 -19.91 29.16
C THR A 185 22.06 -21.03 28.43
N ALA A 186 22.49 -20.80 27.19
CA ALA A 186 23.31 -21.78 26.46
C ALA A 186 24.67 -22.02 27.10
N ARG A 187 25.30 -20.97 27.66
CA ARG A 187 26.55 -21.12 28.44
C ARG A 187 26.36 -21.92 29.72
N ASN A 188 25.27 -21.67 30.44
CA ASN A 188 24.99 -22.41 31.67
C ASN A 188 24.75 -23.89 31.38
N ILE A 189 23.98 -24.22 30.33
CA ILE A 189 23.77 -25.62 29.91
C ILE A 189 25.10 -26.29 29.51
N LEU A 190 25.94 -25.62 28.72
CA LEU A 190 27.25 -26.15 28.31
C LEU A 190 28.21 -26.33 29.50
N SER A 191 28.17 -25.41 30.46
CA SER A 191 28.92 -25.49 31.72
C SER A 191 28.46 -26.68 32.57
N GLU A 192 27.14 -26.88 32.69
CA GLU A 192 26.56 -28.01 33.42
C GLU A 192 26.98 -29.35 32.82
N ILE A 193 26.94 -29.47 31.48
CA ILE A 193 27.36 -30.67 30.74
C ILE A 193 28.85 -30.93 30.99
N ASN A 194 29.69 -29.92 30.85
CA ASN A 194 31.14 -30.08 31.03
C ASN A 194 31.49 -30.46 32.47
N LYS A 195 30.79 -29.89 33.46
CA LYS A 195 30.96 -30.18 34.88
C LYS A 195 30.52 -31.60 35.26
N GLN A 196 29.48 -32.13 34.62
CA GLN A 196 29.07 -33.52 34.83
C GLN A 196 30.05 -34.50 34.16
N ILE A 197 30.51 -34.21 32.93
CA ILE A 197 31.46 -35.09 32.23
C ILE A 197 32.81 -35.17 32.98
N SER A 198 33.31 -34.05 33.50
CA SER A 198 34.57 -34.05 34.25
C SER A 198 34.47 -34.69 35.64
N GLY A 199 33.26 -34.99 36.14
CA GLY A 199 33.06 -35.68 37.40
C GLY A 199 33.06 -37.22 37.27
N PHE A 200 33.00 -37.74 36.04
CA PHE A 200 33.02 -39.17 35.73
C PHE A 200 34.37 -39.66 35.18
N LEU A 201 35.28 -38.74 34.83
CA LEU A 201 36.69 -39.01 34.49
C LEU A 201 37.57 -38.77 35.70
#